data_AF-A0A7K0VUW4-F1
#
_entry.id   AF-A0A7K0VUW4-F1
#
_cell.length_a   1.000
_cell.length_b   1.000
_cell.length_c   1.000
_cell.angle_alpha   90.00
_cell.angle_beta   90.00
_cell.angle_gamma   90.00
#
_symmetry.space_group_name_H-M   'P 1'
#
loop_
_entity.id
_entity.type
_entity.pdbx_description
1 polymer ?
#
loop_
_entity_poly.entity_id
_entity_poly.type
_entity_poly.pdbx_seq_one_letter_code
_entity_poly.pdbx_strand_id
1 'polypeptide(L)' 'MSDAIGLYLNEIGKVALLNAEDERNLSKAIEKGRDAAAAMKKGERSAALRADLRGAAKAKDHFIRSNLRLVVSIARR' A
#
# COMPACT_ATOMS: atom_id res chain seq x y z
N MET A 1 0.09 -3.27 -30.94
CA MET A 1 0.80 -2.56 -29.85
C MET A 1 -0.06 -2.72 -28.62
N SER A 2 0.33 -3.59 -27.69
CA SER A 2 -0.48 -3.87 -26.49
C SER A 2 -0.59 -2.58 -25.67
N ASP A 3 -1.81 -2.10 -25.48
CA ASP A 3 -2.09 -0.89 -24.71
C ASP A 3 -1.91 -1.20 -23.21
N ALA A 4 -0.64 -1.25 -22.80
CA ALA A 4 -0.23 -1.52 -21.42
C ALA A 4 -0.84 -0.52 -20.44
N ILE A 5 -1.12 0.71 -20.90
CA ILE A 5 -1.79 1.76 -20.14
C ILE A 5 -3.26 1.36 -19.91
N GLY A 6 -3.97 0.95 -20.97
CA GLY A 6 -5.35 0.47 -20.87
C GLY A 6 -5.51 -0.71 -19.91
N LEU A 7 -4.57 -1.66 -19.91
CA LEU A 7 -4.58 -2.80 -19.00
C LEU A 7 -4.36 -2.37 -17.54
N TYR A 8 -3.38 -1.49 -17.29
CA TYR A 8 -3.06 -0.96 -15.97
C TYR A 8 -4.21 -0.14 -15.36
N LEU A 9 -4.87 0.69 -16.17
CA LEU A 9 -6.06 1.45 -15.73
C LEU A 9 -7.23 0.53 -15.38
N ASN A 10 -7.42 -0.56 -16.12
CA ASN A 10 -8.47 -1.54 -15.83
C ASN A 10 -8.19 -2.33 -14.54
N GLU A 11 -6.92 -2.65 -14.26
CA GLU A 11 -6.51 -3.27 -13.00
C GLU A 11 -6.73 -2.34 -11.80
N ILE A 12 -6.37 -1.06 -11.91
CA ILE A 12 -6.61 -0.08 -10.83
C ILE A 12 -8.11 0.18 -10.63
N GLY A 13 -8.91 0.15 -11.70
CA GLY A 13 -10.37 0.28 -11.65
C GLY A 13 -11.11 -0.87 -10.94
N LYS A 14 -10.42 -1.97 -10.60
CA LYS A 14 -10.98 -3.07 -9.80
C LYS A 14 -10.74 -2.92 -8.30
N VAL A 15 -9.83 -2.03 -7.90
CA VAL A 15 -9.54 -1.78 -6.48
C VAL A 15 -10.62 -0.86 -5.91
N ALA A 16 -11.23 -1.25 -4.79
CA ALA A 16 -12.20 -0.43 -4.09
C ALA A 16 -11.53 0.82 -3.52
N LEU A 17 -12.28 1.93 -3.48
CA LEU A 17 -11.84 3.10 -2.71
C LEU A 17 -11.79 2.72 -1.23
N LEU A 18 -10.79 3.24 -0.53
CA LEU A 18 -10.65 3.04 0.90
C LEU A 18 -11.71 3.84 1.64
N ASN A 19 -12.28 3.26 2.69
CA ASN A 19 -12.99 4.04 3.69
C ASN A 19 -12.01 4.55 4.77
N ALA A 20 -12.46 5.45 5.64
CA ALA A 20 -11.61 6.04 6.68
C ALA A 20 -11.05 5.01 7.68
N GLU A 21 -11.73 3.88 7.89
CA GLU A 21 -11.23 2.80 8.74
C GLU A 21 -10.10 2.03 8.05
N ASP A 22 -10.24 1.73 6.76
CA ASP A 22 -9.20 1.08 5.97
C ASP A 22 -7.93 1.93 5.95
N GLU A 23 -8.05 3.24 5.72
CA GLU A 23 -6.92 4.17 5.74
C GLU A 23 -6.20 4.16 7.09
N ARG A 24 -6.93 4.14 8.21
CA ARG A 24 -6.36 4.04 9.55
C ARG A 24 -5.63 2.71 9.76
N ASN A 25 -6.19 1.61 9.28
CA ASN A 25 -5.58 0.29 9.41
C ASN A 25 -4.30 0.17 8.57
N LEU A 26 -4.32 0.67 7.33
CA LEU A 26 -3.14 0.71 6.47
C LEU A 26 -2.04 1.61 7.07
N SER A 27 -2.42 2.77 7.61
CA SER A 27 -1.47 3.68 8.28
C SER A 27 -0.78 3.02 9.46
N LYS A 28 -1.53 2.35 10.35
CA LYS A 28 -0.96 1.60 11.48
C LYS A 28 0.00 0.49 11.03
N ALA A 29 -0.34 -0.22 9.96
CA ALA A 29 0.54 -1.26 9.42
C ALA A 29 1.84 -0.68 8.86
N ILE A 30 1.77 0.47 8.18
CA ILE A 30 2.95 1.19 7.65
C ILE A 30 3.84 1.68 8.80
N GLU A 31 3.25 2.26 9.85
CA GLU A 31 3.98 2.70 11.05
C GLU A 31 4.70 1.54 11.75
N LYS A 32 4.01 0.43 11.98
CA LYS A 32 4.63 -0.78 12.58
C LYS A 32 5.82 -1.28 11.76
N GLY A 33 5.72 -1.29 10.43
CA GLY A 33 6.86 -1.68 9.59
C GLY A 33 8.01 -0.68 9.64
N ARG A 34 7.74 0.61 9.81
CA ARG A 34 8.78 1.63 10.00
C ARG A 34 9.54 1.39 11.30
N ASP A 35 8.82 1.15 12.39
CA ASP A 35 9.42 0.86 13.68
C ASP A 35 10.18 -0.46 13.65
N ALA A 36 9.64 -1.47 12.95
CA ALA A 36 10.32 -2.73 12.74
C ALA A 36 11.62 -2.58 11.93
N ALA A 37 11.62 -1.73 10.90
CA ALA A 37 12.84 -1.39 10.14
C ALA A 37 13.89 -0.72 11.03
N ALA A 38 13.46 0.18 11.92
CA ALA A 38 14.35 0.88 12.84
C ALA A 38 14.97 -0.08 13.87
N ALA A 39 14.18 -1.00 14.43
CA ALA A 39 14.67 -2.06 15.32
C ALA A 39 15.66 -3.00 14.61
N MET A 40 15.35 -3.41 13.37
CA MET A 40 16.29 -4.22 12.57
C MET A 40 17.61 -3.51 12.27
N LYS A 41 17.58 -2.19 12.05
CA LYS A 41 18.80 -1.38 11.86
C LYS A 41 19.66 -1.32 13.14
N LYS A 42 19.03 -1.42 14.32
CA LYS A 42 19.73 -1.51 15.62
C LYS A 42 20.28 -2.92 15.92
N GLY A 43 20.06 -3.88 15.02
CA GLY A 43 20.58 -5.25 15.14
C GLY A 43 19.57 -6.26 15.67
N GLU A 44 18.34 -5.84 16.01
CA GLU A 44 17.29 -6.75 16.44
C GLU A 44 16.83 -7.64 15.28
N ARG A 45 16.64 -8.93 15.54
CA ARG A 45 16.16 -9.88 14.53
C ARG A 45 15.10 -10.77 15.14
N SER A 46 13.88 -10.67 14.64
CA SER A 46 12.79 -11.56 15.02
C SER A 46 11.89 -11.89 13.83
N ALA A 47 11.15 -12.99 13.95
CA ALA A 47 10.13 -13.34 12.96
C ALA A 47 9.02 -12.28 12.90
N ALA A 48 8.68 -11.67 14.04
CA ALA A 48 7.69 -10.60 14.15
C ALA A 48 8.09 -9.36 13.36
N LEU A 49 9.32 -8.85 13.55
CA LEU A 49 9.83 -7.68 12.81
C LEU A 49 9.80 -7.90 11.29
N ARG A 50 10.13 -9.12 10.83
CA ARG A 50 10.02 -9.49 9.42
C ARG A 50 8.57 -9.54 8.94
N ALA A 51 7.65 -9.98 9.78
CA ALA A 51 6.23 -9.99 9.45
C ALA A 51 5.68 -8.57 9.34
N ASP A 52 6.04 -7.67 10.27
CA ASP A 52 5.65 -6.26 10.25
C ASP A 52 6.16 -5.53 9.01
N LEU A 53 7.43 -5.77 8.61
CA LEU A 53 7.98 -5.24 7.36
C LEU A 53 7.19 -5.70 6.12
N ARG A 54 6.86 -7.00 6.05
CA ARG A 54 6.04 -7.52 4.94
C ARG A 54 4.61 -6.94 4.98
N GLY A 55 4.05 -6.77 6.17
CA GLY A 55 2.74 -6.15 6.38
C GLY A 55 2.73 -4.70 5.87
N ALA A 56 3.73 -3.91 6.24
CA ALA A 56 3.87 -2.54 5.77
C ALA A 56 4.06 -2.42 4.26
N ALA A 57 4.84 -3.32 3.65
CA ALA A 57 5.01 -3.34 2.20
C ALA A 57 3.67 -3.58 1.47
N LYS A 58 2.88 -4.55 1.94
CA LYS A 58 1.53 -4.80 1.41
C LYS A 58 0.58 -3.63 1.65
N ALA A 59 0.63 -3.03 2.83
CA ALA A 59 -0.23 -1.90 3.17
C ALA A 59 0.08 -0.66 2.31
N LYS A 60 1.36 -0.36 2.08
CA LYS A 60 1.79 0.73 1.21
C LYS A 60 1.35 0.52 -0.24
N ASP A 61 1.50 -0.70 -0.73
CA ASP A 61 1.07 -1.08 -2.08
C ASP A 61 -0.45 -0.94 -2.25
N HIS A 62 -1.23 -1.42 -1.28
CA HIS A 62 -2.69 -1.23 -1.26
C HIS A 62 -3.03 0.27 -1.28
N PHE A 63 -2.45 1.05 -0.37
CA PHE A 63 -2.71 2.48 -0.26
C PHE A 63 -2.44 3.23 -1.57
N ILE A 64 -1.33 2.92 -2.24
CA ILE A 64 -0.98 3.52 -3.54
C ILE A 64 -2.03 3.16 -4.59
N ARG A 65 -2.39 1.87 -4.73
CA ARG A 65 -3.36 1.44 -5.74
C ARG A 65 -4.73 2.08 -5.55
N SER A 66 -5.21 2.20 -4.31
CA SER A 66 -6.48 2.86 -4.02
C SER A 66 -6.46 4.35 -4.34
N ASN A 67 -5.35 5.04 -4.08
CA ASN A 67 -5.20 6.46 -4.40
C ASN A 67 -4.98 6.74 -5.89
N LEU A 68 -4.32 5.84 -6.63
CA LEU A 68 -4.17 5.97 -8.08
C LEU A 68 -5.54 5.95 -8.79
N ARG A 69 -6.51 5.18 -8.29
CA ARG A 69 -7.88 5.22 -8.79
C ARG A 69 -8.52 6.59 -8.59
N LEU A 70 -8.31 7.22 -7.42
CA LEU A 70 -8.81 8.56 -7.14
C LEU A 70 -8.25 9.55 -8.17
N VAL A 71 -6.93 9.54 -8.41
CA VAL A 71 -6.28 10.41 -9.40
C VAL A 71 -6.86 10.21 -10.80
N VAL A 72 -7.01 8.96 -11.25
CA VAL A 72 -7.60 8.65 -12.57
C VAL A 72 -9.07 9.10 -12.65
N SER A 73 -9.84 8.94 -11.57
CA SER A 73 -11.25 9.38 -11.54
C SER A 73 -11.39 10.90 -11.63
N ILE A 74 -10.46 11.65 -11.02
CA ILE A 74 -10.39 13.11 -11.11
C ILE A 74 -9.91 13.53 -12.49
N ALA A 75 -8.89 12.88 -13.05
CA ALA A 75 -8.30 13.23 -14.34
C ALA A 75 -9.19 12.92 -15.55
N ARG A 76 -10.22 12.08 -15.38
CA ARG A 76 -11.24 11.79 -16.41
C ARG A 76 -12.42 12.76 -16.40
N ARG A 77 -12.50 13.67 -15.41
CA ARG A 77 -13.47 14.77 -15.36
C ARG A 77 -12.91 16.00 -16.06
#